data_AF-A0A662W8R9-F1
#
_entry.id   AF-A0A662W8R9-F1
#
_cell.length_a   1.000
_cell.length_b   1.000
_cell.length_c   1.000
_cell.angle_alpha   90.00
_cell.angle_beta   90.00
_cell.angle_gamma   90.00
#
_symmetry.space_group_name_H-M   'P 1'
#
loop_
_entity.id
_entity.type
_entity.pdbx_description
1 polymer ?
#
loop_
_entity_poly.entity_id
_entity_poly.type
_entity_poly.pdbx_seq_one_letter_code
_entity_poly.pdbx_strand_id
1 'polypeptide(L)'
;MGIKVGERWLKLGKKYMDYSRNLDEYTSFLHGFVHTNSLQTISKTGSARSAVVVSTFKEVFDDPQTAIAVCRNKDKIKGRIYDTRKNQTVDWFCDSIEHFDEVKKAIRLCKEDPSKTEEARKILMDLHKQGKLKGFNQKGIDMLLLDSGCDTTVLDMWMLKEFYGVPTNDLAARRGIQLTKKYPVLRDDLERRVMEKKADRGYGLGAWHVAKWLELSTGGNYRRAENFMKDLFSQTRLSEFL
;
A
#
# COMPACT_ATOMS: atom_id res chain seq x y z
N MET A 1 -15.71 -0.77 23.50
CA MET A 1 -15.98 0.31 22.52
C MET A 1 -16.10 -0.29 21.12
N GLY A 2 -17.19 0.01 20.41
CA GLY A 2 -17.47 -0.58 19.09
C GLY A 2 -16.57 0.01 18.00
N ILE A 3 -16.13 -0.84 17.07
CA ILE A 3 -15.41 -0.43 15.86
C ILE A 3 -16.49 0.09 14.90
N LYS A 4 -16.77 1.39 14.91
CA LYS A 4 -17.70 2.01 13.97
C LYS A 4 -16.92 2.93 13.05
N VAL A 5 -16.96 2.62 11.75
CA VAL A 5 -16.54 3.53 10.69
C VAL A 5 -17.82 4.15 10.12
N GLY A 6 -17.85 5.48 10.03
CA GLY A 6 -19.00 6.20 9.45
C GLY A 6 -19.23 5.81 7.99
N GLU A 7 -20.48 5.77 7.54
CA GLU A 7 -20.82 5.38 6.15
C GLU A 7 -20.07 6.22 5.11
N ARG A 8 -19.93 7.53 5.35
CA ARG A 8 -19.14 8.43 4.50
C ARG A 8 -17.69 7.99 4.30
N TRP A 9 -17.08 7.44 5.35
CA TRP A 9 -15.71 6.92 5.31
C TRP A 9 -15.65 5.59 4.56
N LEU A 10 -16.63 4.72 4.76
CA LEU A 10 -16.74 3.45 4.02
C LEU A 10 -16.88 3.69 2.50
N LYS A 11 -17.69 4.68 2.09
CA LYS A 11 -17.78 5.11 0.69
C LYS A 11 -16.44 5.59 0.14
N LEU A 12 -15.70 6.37 0.93
CA LEU A 12 -14.36 6.85 0.54
C LEU A 12 -13.35 5.69 0.42
N GLY A 13 -13.38 4.74 1.36
CA GLY A 13 -12.57 3.53 1.30
C GLY A 13 -12.91 2.62 0.12
N LYS A 14 -14.20 2.47 -0.21
CA LYS A 14 -14.61 1.78 -1.43
C LYS A 14 -14.06 2.47 -2.67
N LYS A 15 -14.17 3.80 -2.74
CA LYS A 15 -13.64 4.61 -3.84
C LYS A 15 -12.12 4.42 -4.02
N TYR A 16 -11.36 4.34 -2.92
CA TYR A 16 -9.93 3.97 -2.97
C TYR A 16 -9.73 2.61 -3.62
N MET A 17 -10.40 1.59 -3.12
CA MET A 17 -10.22 0.23 -3.65
C MET A 17 -10.62 0.12 -5.13
N ASP A 18 -11.67 0.83 -5.54
CA ASP A 18 -12.09 0.89 -6.94
C ASP A 18 -11.03 1.59 -7.80
N TYR A 19 -10.42 2.69 -7.35
CA TYR A 19 -9.32 3.33 -8.07
C TYR A 19 -8.07 2.46 -8.13
N SER A 20 -7.68 1.83 -7.02
CA SER A 20 -6.54 0.90 -6.97
C SER A 20 -6.68 -0.26 -7.97
N ARG A 21 -7.90 -0.80 -8.14
CA ARG A 21 -8.18 -1.86 -9.13
C ARG A 21 -8.02 -1.40 -10.57
N ASN A 22 -8.27 -0.12 -10.84
CA ASN A 22 -8.22 0.46 -12.19
C ASN A 22 -6.84 1.03 -12.58
N LEU A 23 -5.86 1.05 -11.65
CA LEU A 23 -4.48 1.35 -12.01
C LEU A 23 -3.95 0.31 -13.00
N ASP A 24 -2.95 0.64 -13.83
CA ASP A 24 -2.15 -0.36 -14.55
C ASP A 24 -1.24 -1.12 -13.57
N GLU A 25 -0.73 -2.31 -13.96
CA GLU A 25 0.06 -3.14 -13.04
C GLU A 25 1.35 -2.47 -12.55
N TYR A 26 1.97 -1.63 -13.38
CA TYR A 26 3.20 -0.95 -13.02
C TYR A 26 2.94 0.18 -12.02
N THR A 27 1.88 0.96 -12.24
CA THR A 27 1.45 1.99 -11.28
C THR A 27 1.01 1.37 -9.95
N SER A 28 0.30 0.22 -9.95
CA SER A 28 -0.01 -0.51 -8.71
C SER A 28 1.26 -0.92 -7.95
N PHE A 29 2.28 -1.42 -8.66
CA PHE A 29 3.57 -1.75 -8.07
C PHE A 29 4.29 -0.53 -7.48
N LEU A 30 4.32 0.59 -8.20
CA LEU A 30 4.92 1.84 -7.71
C LEU A 30 4.22 2.35 -6.46
N HIS A 31 2.89 2.35 -6.43
CA HIS A 31 2.11 2.75 -5.26
C HIS A 31 2.45 1.87 -4.05
N GLY A 32 2.37 0.54 -4.21
CA GLY A 32 2.70 -0.41 -3.15
C GLY A 32 4.14 -0.28 -2.66
N PHE A 33 5.10 -0.08 -3.57
CA PHE A 33 6.50 0.13 -3.25
C PHE A 33 6.72 1.42 -2.44
N VAL A 34 6.12 2.54 -2.89
CA VAL A 34 6.24 3.84 -2.25
C VAL A 34 5.55 3.85 -0.89
N HIS A 35 4.34 3.30 -0.77
CA HIS A 35 3.64 3.20 0.52
C HIS A 35 4.35 2.27 1.52
N THR A 36 5.13 1.30 1.02
CA THR A 36 5.98 0.44 1.85
C THR A 36 7.23 1.16 2.34
N ASN A 37 7.91 1.87 1.45
CA ASN A 37 9.29 2.32 1.66
C ASN A 37 9.46 3.81 1.94
N SER A 38 8.54 4.67 1.49
CA SER A 38 8.62 6.11 1.69
C SER A 38 8.13 6.53 3.08
N LEU A 39 8.77 7.55 3.65
CA LEU A 39 8.35 8.13 4.92
C LEU A 39 7.17 9.09 4.70
N GLN A 40 6.07 8.86 5.43
CA GLN A 40 4.84 9.67 5.46
C GLN A 40 4.08 9.68 4.14
N THR A 41 3.09 8.79 4.01
CA THR A 41 2.21 8.74 2.83
C THR A 41 1.24 9.92 2.76
N ILE A 42 0.77 10.43 3.91
CA ILE A 42 -0.12 11.58 4.02
C ILE A 42 0.61 12.73 4.74
N SER A 43 0.73 13.89 4.09
CA SER A 43 1.32 15.09 4.69
C SER A 43 0.37 15.75 5.70
N LYS A 44 0.88 16.66 6.54
CA LYS A 44 0.06 17.46 7.48
C LYS A 44 -1.03 18.27 6.79
N THR A 45 -0.83 18.66 5.53
CA THR A 45 -1.79 19.43 4.72
C THR A 45 -2.80 18.54 3.99
N GLY A 46 -2.64 17.22 4.05
CA GLY A 46 -3.49 16.26 3.33
C GLY A 46 -3.02 15.92 1.93
N SER A 47 -1.90 16.50 1.48
CA SER A 47 -1.33 16.11 0.20
C SER A 47 -0.71 14.71 0.27
N ALA A 48 -0.88 13.96 -0.81
CA ALA A 48 -0.24 12.66 -0.98
C ALA A 48 1.25 12.85 -1.29
N ARG A 49 2.10 12.82 -0.26
CA ARG A 49 3.55 12.80 -0.47
C ARG A 49 3.95 11.57 -1.30
N SER A 50 3.20 10.47 -1.16
CA SER A 50 3.35 9.31 -2.02
C SER A 50 3.11 9.61 -3.50
N ALA A 51 2.18 10.52 -3.85
CA ALA A 51 1.97 10.93 -5.24
C ALA A 51 3.19 11.64 -5.83
N VAL A 52 3.83 12.53 -5.05
CA VAL A 52 5.08 13.20 -5.48
C VAL A 52 6.20 12.19 -5.67
N VAL A 53 6.33 11.23 -4.75
CA VAL A 53 7.37 10.19 -4.88
C VAL A 53 7.08 9.33 -6.10
N VAL A 54 5.84 8.87 -6.31
CA VAL A 54 5.43 8.10 -7.49
C VAL A 54 5.71 8.86 -8.79
N SER A 55 5.42 10.17 -8.89
CA SER A 55 5.76 10.93 -10.09
C SER A 55 7.27 11.00 -10.32
N THR A 56 8.08 11.21 -9.28
CA THR A 56 9.55 11.18 -9.45
C THR A 56 10.06 9.81 -9.86
N PHE A 57 9.40 8.73 -9.45
CA PHE A 57 9.70 7.39 -9.95
C PHE A 57 9.35 7.29 -11.43
N LYS A 58 8.16 7.71 -11.87
CA LYS A 58 7.77 7.67 -13.28
C LYS A 58 8.64 8.53 -14.20
N GLU A 59 9.14 9.67 -13.71
CA GLU A 59 10.09 10.51 -14.47
C GLU A 59 11.44 9.81 -14.71
N VAL A 60 11.86 8.94 -13.80
CA VAL A 60 13.14 8.20 -13.88
C VAL A 60 12.95 6.80 -14.49
N PHE A 61 11.78 6.22 -14.27
CA PHE A 61 11.40 4.83 -14.55
C PHE A 61 9.98 4.84 -15.13
N ASP A 62 9.84 5.22 -16.39
CA ASP A 62 8.52 5.43 -17.01
C ASP A 62 7.71 4.12 -17.12
N ASP A 63 8.40 3.05 -17.52
CA ASP A 63 7.85 1.72 -17.70
C ASP A 63 8.78 0.63 -17.13
N PRO A 64 8.32 -0.62 -16.96
CA PRO A 64 9.14 -1.70 -16.41
C PRO A 64 10.43 -1.99 -17.20
N GLN A 65 10.40 -1.95 -18.53
CA GLN A 65 11.55 -2.24 -19.39
C GLN A 65 12.60 -1.15 -19.27
N THR A 66 12.17 0.12 -19.33
CA THR A 66 13.03 1.28 -19.05
C THR A 66 13.61 1.19 -17.64
N ALA A 67 12.78 0.83 -16.66
CA ALA A 67 13.22 0.68 -15.28
C ALA A 67 14.33 -0.35 -15.11
N ILE A 68 14.16 -1.55 -15.69
CA ILE A 68 15.19 -2.61 -15.71
C ILE A 68 16.47 -2.12 -16.38
N ALA A 69 16.36 -1.45 -17.53
CA ALA A 69 17.52 -0.93 -18.26
C ALA A 69 18.29 0.13 -17.44
N VAL A 70 17.58 1.07 -16.82
CA VAL A 70 18.15 2.12 -15.97
C VAL A 70 18.80 1.51 -14.72
N CYS A 71 18.17 0.51 -14.12
CA CYS A 71 18.65 -0.14 -12.90
C CYS A 71 19.97 -0.91 -13.05
N ARG A 72 20.34 -1.31 -14.27
CA ARG A 72 21.69 -1.82 -14.58
C ARG A 72 22.80 -0.81 -14.30
N ASN A 73 22.46 0.49 -14.28
CA ASN A 73 23.38 1.58 -13.94
C ASN A 73 22.83 2.42 -12.77
N LYS A 74 22.30 1.76 -11.72
CA LYS A 74 21.61 2.43 -10.60
C LYS A 74 22.42 3.51 -9.89
N ASP A 75 23.75 3.46 -9.92
CA ASP A 75 24.59 4.50 -9.31
C ASP A 75 24.45 5.88 -9.98
N LYS A 76 24.07 5.94 -11.27
CA LYS A 76 23.84 7.20 -12.00
C LYS A 76 22.51 7.88 -11.68
N ILE A 77 21.58 7.16 -11.05
CA ILE A 77 20.25 7.67 -10.70
C ILE A 77 20.04 7.82 -9.19
N LYS A 78 20.99 7.36 -8.38
CA LYS A 78 21.02 7.65 -6.95
C LYS A 78 20.94 9.15 -6.72
N GLY A 79 20.03 9.57 -5.84
CA GLY A 79 19.79 10.98 -5.55
C GLY A 79 18.74 11.69 -6.42
N ARG A 80 18.24 11.07 -7.51
CA ARG A 80 17.19 11.65 -8.38
C ARG A 80 15.77 11.42 -7.83
N ILE A 81 15.59 10.44 -6.95
CA ILE A 81 14.32 10.19 -6.27
C ILE A 81 14.18 11.10 -5.05
N TYR A 82 13.05 11.81 -4.94
CA TYR A 82 12.74 12.70 -3.83
C TYR A 82 12.27 11.91 -2.59
N ASP A 83 13.18 11.15 -1.98
CA ASP A 83 12.94 10.41 -0.74
C ASP A 83 14.06 10.65 0.28
N THR A 84 13.68 10.61 1.56
CA THR A 84 14.55 10.65 2.73
C THR A 84 15.60 9.53 2.74
N ARG A 85 15.32 8.39 2.10
CA ARG A 85 16.24 7.26 1.93
C ARG A 85 16.57 7.01 0.46
N LYS A 86 16.65 8.07 -0.35
CA LYS A 86 16.78 8.05 -1.82
C LYS A 86 17.67 6.95 -2.40
N ASN A 87 18.87 6.71 -1.86
CA ASN A 87 19.77 5.69 -2.40
C ASN A 87 19.31 4.26 -2.08
N GLN A 88 18.94 3.98 -0.82
CA GLN A 88 18.43 2.67 -0.41
C GLN A 88 17.10 2.34 -1.09
N THR A 89 16.22 3.34 -1.25
CA THR A 89 14.95 3.19 -1.95
C THR A 89 15.18 2.86 -3.42
N VAL A 90 16.15 3.51 -4.10
CA VAL A 90 16.54 3.15 -5.47
C VAL A 90 17.13 1.74 -5.54
N ASP A 91 18.00 1.37 -4.60
CA ASP A 91 18.60 0.03 -4.59
C ASP A 91 17.53 -1.06 -4.45
N TRP A 92 16.60 -0.92 -3.50
CA TRP A 92 15.50 -1.87 -3.32
C TRP A 92 14.53 -1.91 -4.49
N PHE A 93 14.26 -0.77 -5.12
CA PHE A 93 13.43 -0.72 -6.31
C PHE A 93 14.08 -1.49 -7.44
N CYS A 94 15.35 -1.22 -7.71
CA CYS A 94 16.09 -1.87 -8.78
C CYS A 94 16.25 -3.38 -8.58
N ASP A 95 16.48 -3.83 -7.34
CA ASP A 95 16.55 -5.26 -7.05
C ASP A 95 15.18 -5.96 -7.20
N SER A 96 14.07 -5.22 -7.04
CA SER A 96 12.72 -5.78 -7.14
C SER A 96 12.14 -5.73 -8.55
N ILE A 97 12.48 -4.70 -9.34
CA ILE A 97 11.91 -4.50 -10.68
C ILE A 97 12.38 -5.56 -11.68
N GLU A 98 13.55 -6.18 -11.45
CA GLU A 98 14.01 -7.33 -12.23
C GLU A 98 13.07 -8.54 -12.16
N HIS A 99 12.19 -8.58 -11.15
CA HIS A 99 11.21 -9.65 -10.92
C HIS A 99 9.76 -9.16 -11.11
N PHE A 100 9.58 -8.06 -11.85
CA PHE A 100 8.27 -7.44 -12.02
C PHE A 100 7.26 -8.36 -12.71
N ASP A 101 7.68 -9.24 -13.63
CA ASP A 101 6.78 -10.17 -14.32
C ASP A 101 6.13 -11.17 -13.34
N GLU A 102 6.84 -11.64 -12.32
CA GLU A 102 6.26 -12.47 -11.26
C GLU A 102 5.35 -11.66 -10.33
N VAL A 103 5.73 -10.43 -9.98
CA VAL A 103 4.90 -9.52 -9.17
C VAL A 103 3.58 -9.19 -9.90
N LYS A 104 3.64 -8.96 -11.21
CA LYS A 104 2.50 -8.67 -12.08
C LYS A 104 1.44 -9.76 -12.03
N LYS A 105 1.84 -11.04 -11.90
CA LYS A 105 0.89 -12.15 -11.73
C LYS A 105 0.05 -11.98 -10.46
N ALA A 106 0.67 -11.63 -9.33
CA ALA A 106 -0.04 -11.37 -8.09
C ALA A 106 -0.98 -10.16 -8.19
N ILE A 107 -0.51 -9.07 -8.83
CA ILE A 107 -1.33 -7.87 -9.05
C ILE A 107 -2.57 -8.18 -9.90
N ARG A 108 -2.42 -9.00 -10.95
CA ARG A 108 -3.55 -9.40 -11.82
C ARG A 108 -4.61 -10.18 -11.08
N LEU A 109 -4.21 -11.10 -10.19
CA LEU A 109 -5.16 -11.83 -9.34
C LEU A 109 -6.04 -10.86 -8.54
N CYS A 110 -5.47 -9.79 -7.97
CA CYS A 110 -6.24 -8.78 -7.24
C CYS A 110 -7.24 -8.02 -8.12
N LYS A 111 -6.90 -7.77 -9.38
CA LYS A 111 -7.74 -7.01 -10.32
C LYS A 111 -8.88 -7.85 -10.89
N GLU A 112 -8.60 -9.11 -11.18
CA GLU A 112 -9.58 -10.07 -11.69
C GLU A 112 -10.58 -10.49 -10.61
N ASP A 113 -10.08 -10.81 -9.42
CA ASP A 113 -10.90 -11.31 -8.32
C ASP A 113 -10.26 -10.95 -6.96
N PRO A 114 -10.78 -9.92 -6.26
CA PRO A 114 -10.27 -9.51 -4.95
C PRO A 114 -10.24 -10.62 -3.88
N SER A 115 -11.01 -11.70 -4.06
CA SER A 115 -11.01 -12.85 -3.15
C SER A 115 -9.74 -13.72 -3.27
N LYS A 116 -8.99 -13.61 -4.37
CA LYS A 116 -7.70 -14.32 -4.59
C LYS A 116 -6.51 -13.71 -3.84
N THR A 117 -6.79 -12.94 -2.80
CA THR A 117 -5.80 -12.26 -1.97
C THR A 117 -4.72 -13.22 -1.45
N GLU A 118 -5.08 -14.40 -0.94
CA GLU A 118 -4.10 -15.33 -0.37
C GLU A 118 -3.22 -16.01 -1.44
N GLU A 119 -3.75 -16.25 -2.64
CA GLU A 119 -2.96 -16.74 -3.77
C GLU A 119 -1.94 -15.69 -4.22
N ALA A 120 -2.39 -14.44 -4.41
CA ALA A 120 -1.53 -13.31 -4.74
C ALA A 120 -0.44 -13.09 -3.67
N ARG A 121 -0.82 -13.16 -2.39
CA ARG A 121 0.10 -13.07 -1.26
C ARG A 121 1.13 -14.17 -1.28
N LYS A 122 0.74 -15.42 -1.55
CA LYS A 122 1.67 -16.56 -1.60
C LYS A 122 2.78 -16.30 -2.64
N ILE A 123 2.42 -15.84 -3.83
CA ILE A 123 3.38 -15.48 -4.89
C ILE A 123 4.39 -14.44 -4.37
N LEU A 124 3.91 -13.33 -3.81
CA LEU A 124 4.78 -12.25 -3.33
C LEU A 124 5.64 -12.68 -2.13
N MET A 125 5.10 -13.48 -1.22
CA MET A 125 5.82 -14.02 -0.07
C MET A 125 6.93 -14.99 -0.51
N ASP A 126 6.70 -15.79 -1.55
CA ASP A 126 7.71 -16.71 -2.06
C ASP A 126 8.85 -15.96 -2.79
N LEU A 127 8.54 -14.88 -3.53
CA LEU A 127 9.56 -13.96 -4.05
C LEU A 127 10.37 -13.30 -2.92
N HIS A 128 9.70 -12.84 -1.86
CA HIS A 128 10.36 -12.25 -0.70
C HIS A 128 11.31 -13.24 0.00
N LYS A 129 10.87 -14.49 0.23
CA LYS A 129 11.72 -15.55 0.83
C LYS A 129 12.94 -15.88 -0.03
N GLN A 130 12.80 -15.82 -1.35
CA GLN A 130 13.90 -15.99 -2.31
C GLN A 130 14.84 -14.76 -2.37
N GLY A 131 14.52 -13.68 -1.64
CA GLY A 131 15.30 -12.44 -1.65
C GLY A 131 15.09 -11.57 -2.89
N LYS A 132 14.10 -11.89 -3.74
CA LYS A 132 13.78 -11.24 -5.01
C LYS A 132 12.90 -10.00 -4.88
N LEU A 133 12.35 -9.76 -3.69
CA LEU A 133 11.45 -8.63 -3.43
C LEU A 133 12.02 -7.80 -2.26
N LYS A 134 13.00 -6.94 -2.57
CA LYS A 134 13.71 -6.10 -1.59
C LYS A 134 12.88 -4.90 -1.16
N GLY A 135 13.03 -4.48 0.09
CA GLY A 135 12.23 -3.40 0.68
C GLY A 135 10.80 -3.81 1.07
N PHE A 136 10.29 -4.96 0.60
CA PHE A 136 9.01 -5.50 1.02
C PHE A 136 9.19 -6.50 2.15
N ASN A 137 8.75 -6.15 3.35
CA ASN A 137 8.45 -7.14 4.40
C ASN A 137 6.98 -7.59 4.28
N GLN A 138 6.49 -8.42 5.20
CA GLN A 138 5.10 -8.89 5.18
C GLN A 138 4.08 -7.74 5.13
N LYS A 139 4.30 -6.68 5.92
CA LYS A 139 3.49 -5.45 5.87
C LYS A 139 3.54 -4.76 4.51
N GLY A 140 4.70 -4.72 3.88
CA GLY A 140 4.86 -4.18 2.53
C GLY A 140 4.12 -4.99 1.46
N ILE A 141 4.14 -6.31 1.58
CA ILE A 141 3.40 -7.21 0.69
C ILE A 141 1.90 -6.96 0.81
N ASP A 142 1.37 -6.88 2.03
CA ASP A 142 -0.04 -6.55 2.25
C ASP A 142 -0.40 -5.18 1.67
N MET A 143 0.51 -4.20 1.79
CA MET A 143 0.31 -2.86 1.21
C MET A 143 0.25 -2.92 -0.31
N LEU A 144 1.17 -3.66 -0.97
CA LEU A 144 1.13 -3.85 -2.41
C LEU A 144 -0.17 -4.52 -2.87
N LEU A 145 -0.65 -5.52 -2.14
CA LEU A 145 -1.92 -6.18 -2.44
C LEU A 145 -3.11 -5.22 -2.31
N LEU A 146 -3.16 -4.44 -1.22
CA LEU A 146 -4.19 -3.42 -1.00
C LEU A 146 -4.18 -2.37 -2.12
N ASP A 147 -3.01 -1.84 -2.49
CA ASP A 147 -2.84 -0.86 -3.57
C ASP A 147 -3.05 -1.43 -4.98
N SER A 148 -3.06 -2.77 -5.10
CA SER A 148 -3.45 -3.49 -6.31
C SER A 148 -4.95 -3.83 -6.34
N GLY A 149 -5.68 -3.52 -5.28
CA GLY A 149 -7.13 -3.71 -5.22
C GLY A 149 -7.62 -5.00 -4.53
N CYS A 150 -6.72 -5.82 -3.98
CA CYS A 150 -7.08 -7.02 -3.23
C CYS A 150 -7.88 -6.69 -1.96
N ASP A 151 -8.75 -7.60 -1.55
CA ASP A 151 -9.58 -7.43 -0.36
C ASP A 151 -8.85 -7.91 0.90
N THR A 152 -7.89 -7.12 1.38
CA THR A 152 -7.06 -7.44 2.55
C THR A 152 -6.95 -6.28 3.53
N THR A 153 -6.35 -6.52 4.68
CA THR A 153 -5.99 -5.48 5.65
C THR A 153 -4.48 -5.35 5.77
N VAL A 154 -4.00 -4.16 6.15
CA VAL A 154 -2.59 -3.93 6.46
C VAL A 154 -2.44 -3.63 7.95
N LEU A 155 -1.54 -4.35 8.62
CA LEU A 155 -1.25 -4.09 10.03
C LEU A 155 -0.22 -2.96 10.18
N ASP A 156 -0.66 -1.76 9.82
CA ASP A 156 0.11 -0.52 9.92
C ASP A 156 0.13 0.06 11.34
N MET A 157 0.79 1.20 11.54
CA MET A 157 0.88 1.80 12.88
C MET A 157 -0.47 2.25 13.45
N TRP A 158 -1.43 2.61 12.60
CA TRP A 158 -2.75 3.06 13.04
C TRP A 158 -3.61 1.87 13.46
N MET A 159 -3.57 0.77 12.71
CA MET A 159 -4.23 -0.48 13.11
C MET A 159 -3.60 -1.08 14.36
N LEU A 160 -2.26 -1.08 14.47
CA LEU A 160 -1.56 -1.54 15.67
C LEU A 160 -1.94 -0.73 16.92
N LYS A 161 -2.06 0.59 16.80
CA LYS A 161 -2.51 1.45 17.89
C LYS A 161 -3.95 1.16 18.28
N GLU A 162 -4.85 1.15 17.29
CA GLU A 162 -6.29 1.03 17.51
C GLU A 162 -6.69 -0.34 18.07
N PHE A 163 -6.10 -1.42 17.56
CA PHE A 163 -6.55 -2.79 17.84
C PHE A 163 -5.71 -3.50 18.90
N TYR A 164 -4.44 -3.12 19.04
CA TYR A 164 -3.47 -3.80 19.89
C TYR A 164 -2.80 -2.86 20.90
N GLY A 165 -3.24 -1.60 20.98
CA GLY A 165 -2.75 -0.63 21.96
C GLY A 165 -1.28 -0.23 21.78
N VAL A 166 -0.66 -0.55 20.63
CA VAL A 166 0.77 -0.26 20.39
C VAL A 166 0.93 1.23 20.06
N PRO A 167 1.65 2.02 20.88
CA PRO A 167 1.79 3.44 20.63
C PRO A 167 2.45 3.75 19.28
N THR A 168 2.00 4.82 18.59
CA THR A 168 2.55 5.21 17.29
C THR A 168 4.02 5.64 17.36
N ASN A 169 4.47 6.11 18.53
CA ASN A 169 5.87 6.48 18.79
C ASN A 169 6.76 5.29 19.18
N ASP A 170 6.19 4.13 19.52
CA ASP A 170 6.96 2.93 19.85
C ASP A 170 7.42 2.23 18.57
N LEU A 171 8.61 2.58 18.09
CA LEU A 171 9.18 1.96 16.89
C LEU A 171 9.64 0.53 17.14
N ALA A 172 10.12 0.21 18.35
CA ALA A 172 10.66 -1.11 18.68
C ALA A 172 9.55 -2.16 18.71
N ALA A 173 8.43 -1.89 19.39
CA ALA A 173 7.29 -2.79 19.42
C ALA A 173 6.69 -3.01 18.03
N ARG A 174 6.51 -1.94 17.24
CA ARG A 174 5.99 -2.04 15.87
C ARG A 174 6.89 -2.87 14.97
N ARG A 175 8.21 -2.64 14.99
CA ARG A 175 9.18 -3.45 14.23
C ARG A 175 9.21 -4.90 14.72
N GLY A 176 9.16 -5.10 16.04
CA GLY A 176 9.09 -6.43 16.65
C GLY A 176 7.85 -7.22 16.24
N ILE A 177 6.75 -6.55 15.89
CA ILE A 177 5.58 -7.22 15.29
C ILE A 177 5.78 -7.43 13.79
N GLN A 178 6.10 -6.36 13.04
CA GLN A 178 6.13 -6.36 11.58
C GLN A 178 7.26 -7.21 10.96
N LEU A 179 8.31 -7.50 11.71
CA LEU A 179 9.46 -8.28 11.25
C LEU A 179 9.49 -9.70 11.82
N THR A 180 8.48 -10.11 12.61
CA THR A 180 8.45 -11.44 13.24
C THR A 180 7.26 -12.26 12.76
N LYS A 181 7.24 -13.54 13.19
CA LYS A 181 6.11 -14.46 12.98
C LYS A 181 4.79 -13.99 13.63
N LYS A 182 4.81 -12.91 14.41
CA LYS A 182 3.60 -12.32 15.01
C LYS A 182 2.73 -11.58 13.99
N TYR A 183 3.34 -11.02 12.94
CA TYR A 183 2.61 -10.24 11.93
C TYR A 183 1.42 -11.00 11.30
N PRO A 184 1.60 -12.21 10.72
CA PRO A 184 0.49 -12.91 10.05
C PRO A 184 -0.62 -13.28 11.03
N VAL A 185 -0.26 -13.71 12.25
CA VAL A 185 -1.22 -14.04 13.31
C VAL A 185 -2.10 -12.83 13.67
N LEU A 186 -1.48 -11.65 13.82
CA LEU A 186 -2.22 -10.43 14.16
C LEU A 186 -3.01 -9.87 12.98
N ARG A 187 -2.52 -10.02 11.74
CA ARG A 187 -3.30 -9.68 10.55
C ARG A 187 -4.55 -10.55 10.46
N ASP A 188 -4.44 -11.86 10.62
CA ASP A 188 -5.59 -12.78 10.53
C ASP A 188 -6.61 -12.50 11.66
N ASP A 189 -6.15 -12.17 12.86
CA ASP A 189 -7.02 -11.71 13.95
C ASP A 189 -7.73 -10.39 13.62
N LEU A 190 -7.04 -9.42 12.99
CA LEU A 190 -7.65 -8.18 12.52
C LEU A 190 -8.72 -8.46 11.46
N GLU A 191 -8.41 -9.26 10.45
CA GLU A 191 -9.35 -9.63 9.38
C GLU A 191 -10.60 -10.31 9.95
N ARG A 192 -10.43 -11.27 10.86
CA ARG A 192 -11.54 -11.93 11.56
C ARG A 192 -12.42 -10.93 12.31
N ARG A 193 -11.83 -10.03 13.13
CA ARG A 193 -12.57 -9.00 13.88
C ARG A 193 -13.34 -8.04 12.98
N VAL A 194 -12.78 -7.75 11.80
CA VAL A 194 -13.39 -6.87 10.81
C VAL A 194 -14.53 -7.59 10.09
N MET A 195 -14.37 -8.86 9.71
CA MET A 195 -15.43 -9.68 9.10
C MET A 195 -16.64 -9.85 10.01
N GLU A 196 -16.43 -10.18 11.29
CA GLU A 196 -17.50 -10.33 12.28
C GLU A 196 -18.39 -9.08 12.41
N LYS A 197 -17.86 -7.89 12.12
CA LYS A 197 -18.57 -6.61 12.23
C LYS A 197 -19.09 -6.07 10.91
N LYS A 198 -18.70 -6.68 9.80
CA LYS A 198 -19.05 -6.26 8.44
C LYS A 198 -20.28 -6.91 7.87
N ALA A 199 -20.71 -8.01 8.47
CA ALA A 199 -21.89 -8.75 8.04
C ALA A 199 -23.10 -7.82 7.75
N ASP A 200 -23.17 -6.67 8.41
CA ASP A 200 -24.30 -5.74 8.31
C ASP A 200 -24.21 -4.68 7.18
N ARG A 201 -23.08 -4.53 6.47
CA ARG A 201 -22.88 -3.35 5.60
C ARG A 201 -22.37 -3.61 4.18
N GLY A 202 -22.00 -4.84 3.82
CA GLY A 202 -21.65 -5.20 2.43
C GLY A 202 -20.37 -4.57 1.85
N TYR A 203 -19.46 -4.03 2.68
CA TYR A 203 -18.16 -3.51 2.24
C TYR A 203 -17.03 -4.51 2.49
N GLY A 204 -16.15 -4.73 1.50
CA GLY A 204 -14.99 -5.64 1.59
C GLY A 204 -13.91 -5.24 2.61
N LEU A 205 -13.07 -6.20 3.04
CA LEU A 205 -11.85 -6.05 3.88
C LEU A 205 -11.05 -4.77 3.58
N GLY A 206 -10.60 -4.61 2.35
CA GLY A 206 -9.80 -3.46 1.91
C GLY A 206 -10.53 -2.14 2.06
N ALA A 207 -11.80 -2.06 1.64
CA ALA A 207 -12.57 -0.82 1.70
C ALA A 207 -12.74 -0.30 3.14
N TRP A 208 -13.01 -1.21 4.08
CA TRP A 208 -13.08 -0.84 5.49
C TRP A 208 -11.72 -0.48 6.07
N HIS A 209 -10.66 -1.24 5.71
CA HIS A 209 -9.32 -0.97 6.19
C HIS A 209 -8.86 0.42 5.78
N VAL A 210 -9.00 0.76 4.50
CA VAL A 210 -8.70 2.10 3.98
C VAL A 210 -9.55 3.15 4.68
N ALA A 211 -10.86 2.92 4.83
CA ALA A 211 -11.73 3.88 5.50
C ALA A 211 -11.26 4.19 6.93
N LYS A 212 -10.92 3.15 7.70
CA LYS A 212 -10.41 3.30 9.06
C LYS A 212 -9.02 3.93 9.08
N TRP A 213 -8.14 3.55 8.16
CA TRP A 213 -6.81 4.13 8.00
C TRP A 213 -6.88 5.63 7.69
N LEU A 214 -7.70 6.05 6.74
CA LEU A 214 -7.91 7.46 6.39
C LEU A 214 -8.50 8.25 7.56
N GLU A 215 -9.49 7.68 8.27
CA GLU A 215 -10.07 8.31 9.46
C GLU A 215 -9.01 8.56 10.54
N LEU A 216 -8.20 7.54 10.87
CA LEU A 216 -7.18 7.65 11.91
C LEU A 216 -6.02 8.56 11.49
N SER A 217 -5.48 8.37 10.28
CA SER A 217 -4.29 9.08 9.79
C SER A 217 -4.51 10.57 9.56
N THR A 218 -5.75 10.99 9.31
CA THR A 218 -6.14 12.39 9.13
C THR A 218 -6.70 13.04 10.39
N GLY A 219 -6.75 12.30 11.52
CA GLY A 219 -7.36 12.77 12.76
C GLY A 219 -8.86 13.04 12.62
N GLY A 220 -9.56 12.26 11.79
CA GLY A 220 -10.98 12.40 11.51
C GLY A 220 -11.33 13.52 10.51
N ASN A 221 -10.36 14.18 9.90
CA ASN A 221 -10.61 15.24 8.92
C ASN A 221 -10.94 14.66 7.54
N TYR A 222 -12.24 14.55 7.24
CA TYR A 222 -12.73 13.96 5.99
C TYR A 222 -12.23 14.68 4.73
N ARG A 223 -12.28 16.03 4.70
CA ARG A 223 -11.80 16.82 3.56
C ARG A 223 -10.31 16.58 3.29
N ARG A 224 -9.51 16.44 4.34
CA ARG A 224 -8.08 16.11 4.22
C ARG A 224 -7.87 14.74 3.60
N ALA A 225 -8.69 13.75 3.95
CA ALA A 225 -8.64 12.42 3.34
C ALA A 225 -9.10 12.43 1.88
N GLU A 226 -10.13 13.21 1.53
CA GLU A 226 -10.57 13.37 0.15
C GLU A 226 -9.51 14.04 -0.72
N ASN A 227 -8.81 15.05 -0.21
CA ASN A 227 -7.72 15.70 -0.93
C ASN A 227 -6.56 14.73 -1.15
N PHE A 228 -6.18 13.95 -0.12
CA PHE A 228 -5.18 12.89 -0.27
C PHE A 228 -5.56 11.92 -1.39
N MET A 229 -6.81 11.47 -1.40
CA MET A 229 -7.35 10.58 -2.42
C MET A 229 -7.25 11.17 -3.83
N LYS A 230 -7.63 12.44 -3.99
CA LYS A 230 -7.53 13.14 -5.27
C LYS A 230 -6.08 13.22 -5.73
N ASP A 231 -5.17 13.64 -4.87
CA ASP A 231 -3.75 13.79 -5.21
C ASP A 231 -3.09 12.45 -5.56
N LEU A 232 -3.42 11.38 -4.83
CA LEU A 232 -2.86 10.04 -5.07
C LEU A 232 -3.26 9.49 -6.44
N PHE A 233 -4.50 9.72 -6.86
CA PHE A 233 -5.06 9.15 -8.09
C PHE A 233 -5.20 10.16 -9.25
N SER A 234 -4.88 11.44 -9.05
CA SER A 234 -4.91 12.45 -10.13
C SER A 234 -3.85 12.23 -11.20
N GLN A 235 -2.81 11.45 -10.89
CA GLN A 235 -1.79 11.04 -11.86
C GLN A 235 -2.23 9.86 -12.74
N THR A 236 -3.30 9.18 -12.37
CA THR A 236 -4.06 8.30 -13.26
C THR A 236 -5.01 9.23 -14.02
N ARG A 237 -5.01 9.23 -15.37
CA ARG A 237 -5.88 10.11 -16.16
C ARG A 237 -7.36 9.92 -15.75
N LEU A 238 -7.85 10.75 -14.85
CA LEU A 238 -9.22 10.73 -14.30
C LEU A 238 -10.24 11.46 -15.19
N SER A 239 -9.93 11.64 -16.49
CA SER A 239 -10.85 12.26 -17.43
C SER A 239 -12.10 11.43 -17.75
N GLU A 240 -12.22 10.21 -17.20
CA GLU A 240 -13.33 9.30 -17.49
C GLU A 240 -14.26 9.01 -16.29
N PHE A 241 -14.07 9.68 -15.14
CA PHE A 241 -14.85 9.37 -13.91
C PHE A 241 -15.36 10.59 -13.13
N LEU A 242 -15.44 11.76 -13.77
CA LEU A 242 -16.25 12.91 -13.35
C LEU A 242 -17.33 13.17 -14.40
#